data_AF-A0A067N9P1-F1
#
_entry.id   AF-A0A067N9P1-F1
#
_cell.length_a   1.000
_cell.length_b   1.000
_cell.length_c   1.000
_cell.angle_alpha   90.00
_cell.angle_beta   90.00
_cell.angle_gamma   90.00
#
_symmetry.space_group_name_H-M   'P 1'
#
loop_
_entity.id
_entity.type
_entity.pdbx_description
1 polymer ?
#
loop_
_entity_poly.entity_id
_entity_poly.type
_entity_poly.pdbx_seq_one_letter_code
_entity_poly.pdbx_strand_id
1 'polypeptide(L)'
;MPLLEALELELCDEMEGPALVAELTEFLRIHPTIRSVKLAGSAHTFMGLFIITPTRQLCPLLEDLHIGPCPSFDKAVLLEVVASRAGLMEASSSQDIIPLEDVFLHQCPLTCKATISLLDTFVNLVIIEGQIAPDNSNDFELDSEHGSPP
;
A
#
# COMPACT_ATOMS: atom_id res chain seq x y z
N MET A 1 -17.30 -10.09 19.24
CA MET A 1 -16.12 -10.25 18.39
C MET A 1 -15.19 -9.08 18.69
N PRO A 2 -13.87 -9.28 18.80
CA PRO A 2 -12.94 -8.17 18.97
C PRO A 2 -13.10 -7.20 17.80
N LEU A 3 -13.15 -5.90 18.11
CA LEU A 3 -13.20 -4.83 17.12
C LEU A 3 -11.81 -4.71 16.51
N LEU A 4 -11.60 -5.35 15.37
CA LEU A 4 -10.36 -5.18 14.63
C LEU A 4 -10.41 -3.81 13.95
N GLU A 5 -9.51 -2.93 14.35
CA GLU A 5 -9.43 -1.55 13.84
C GLU A 5 -8.25 -1.37 12.87
N ALA A 6 -7.22 -2.21 12.97
CA ALA A 6 -6.04 -2.15 12.12
C ALA A 6 -5.72 -3.52 11.53
N LEU A 7 -5.35 -3.54 10.25
CA LEU A 7 -4.93 -4.73 9.52
C LEU A 7 -3.59 -4.47 8.83
N GLU A 8 -2.59 -5.28 9.14
CA GLU A 8 -1.31 -5.28 8.43
C GLU A 8 -1.17 -6.58 7.65
N LEU A 9 -0.95 -6.46 6.34
CA LEU A 9 -0.70 -7.56 5.43
C LEU A 9 0.68 -7.38 4.82
N GLU A 10 1.55 -8.34 5.09
CA GLU A 10 2.85 -8.45 4.46
C GLU A 10 2.93 -9.83 3.81
N LEU A 11 3.10 -9.85 2.49
CA LEU A 11 3.26 -11.09 1.74
C LEU A 11 4.63 -11.11 1.09
N CYS A 12 5.24 -12.30 1.11
CA CYS A 12 6.35 -12.63 0.25
C CYS A 12 5.87 -12.90 -1.17
N ASP A 13 6.80 -12.78 -2.12
CA ASP A 13 6.57 -13.16 -3.51
C ASP A 13 6.03 -14.61 -3.57
N GLU A 14 5.12 -14.87 -4.52
CA GLU A 14 4.44 -16.16 -4.77
C GLU A 14 3.17 -16.46 -3.95
N MET A 15 2.80 -15.64 -2.96
CA MET A 15 1.56 -15.82 -2.18
C MET A 15 0.34 -15.16 -2.81
N GLU A 16 0.13 -15.34 -4.11
CA GLU A 16 -1.02 -14.78 -4.84
C GLU A 16 -1.88 -15.87 -5.45
N GLY A 17 -3.19 -15.77 -5.24
CA GLY A 17 -4.12 -16.73 -5.82
C GLY A 17 -5.58 -16.39 -5.52
N PRO A 18 -6.52 -16.88 -6.35
CA PRO A 18 -7.94 -16.59 -6.21
C PRO A 18 -8.52 -17.09 -4.88
N ALA A 19 -7.95 -18.16 -4.30
CA ALA A 19 -8.35 -18.67 -2.99
C ALA A 19 -8.05 -17.66 -1.87
N LEU A 20 -6.83 -17.10 -1.85
CA LEU A 20 -6.44 -16.11 -0.84
C LEU A 20 -7.24 -14.81 -0.99
N VAL A 21 -7.51 -14.38 -2.22
CA VAL A 21 -8.40 -13.24 -2.49
C VAL A 21 -9.80 -13.47 -1.89
N ALA A 22 -10.35 -14.67 -2.06
CA ALA A 22 -11.67 -15.02 -1.54
C ALA A 22 -11.69 -15.06 0.00
N GLU A 23 -10.67 -15.69 0.62
CA GLU A 23 -10.52 -15.77 2.07
C GLU A 23 -10.34 -14.37 2.69
N LEU A 24 -9.49 -13.53 2.11
CA LEU A 24 -9.31 -12.16 2.56
C LEU A 24 -10.59 -11.34 2.39
N THR A 25 -11.31 -11.52 1.28
CA THR A 25 -12.61 -10.86 1.08
C THR A 25 -13.63 -11.23 2.16
N GLU A 26 -13.71 -12.51 2.53
CA GLU A 26 -14.57 -12.97 3.64
C GLU A 26 -14.12 -12.36 4.97
N PHE A 27 -12.81 -12.38 5.23
CA PHE A 27 -12.22 -11.80 6.43
C PHE A 27 -12.58 -10.31 6.58
N LEU A 28 -12.42 -9.52 5.52
CA LEU A 28 -12.74 -8.08 5.55
C LEU A 28 -14.25 -7.83 5.72
N ARG A 29 -15.11 -8.75 5.28
CA ARG A 29 -16.57 -8.64 5.49
C ARG A 29 -16.96 -8.83 6.95
N ILE A 30 -16.24 -9.70 7.67
CA ILE A 30 -16.49 -9.98 9.09
C ILE A 30 -15.94 -8.87 10.00
N HIS A 31 -15.00 -8.05 9.50
CA HIS A 31 -14.34 -6.98 10.24
C HIS A 31 -14.62 -5.59 9.63
N PRO A 32 -15.88 -5.09 9.65
CA PRO A 32 -16.23 -3.80 9.05
C PRO A 32 -15.64 -2.60 9.80
N THR A 33 -15.11 -2.80 11.00
CA THR A 33 -14.55 -1.75 11.87
C THR A 33 -13.11 -1.37 11.56
N ILE A 34 -12.50 -2.00 10.56
CA ILE A 34 -11.13 -1.67 10.15
C ILE A 34 -11.09 -0.23 9.65
N ARG A 35 -10.22 0.55 10.28
CA ARG A 35 -9.92 1.96 10.01
C ARG A 35 -8.57 2.16 9.36
N SER A 36 -7.62 1.28 9.63
CA SER A 36 -6.27 1.37 9.07
C SER A 36 -5.85 0.07 8.40
N VAL A 37 -5.35 0.16 7.18
CA VAL A 37 -4.81 -0.98 6.43
C VAL A 37 -3.38 -0.65 5.99
N LYS A 38 -2.47 -1.58 6.26
CA LYS A 38 -1.10 -1.55 5.73
C LYS A 38 -0.85 -2.73 4.81
N LEU A 39 -0.41 -2.45 3.58
CA LEU A 39 -0.08 -3.43 2.55
C LEU A 39 1.43 -3.33 2.25
N ALA A 40 2.19 -4.38 2.55
CA ALA A 40 3.63 -4.45 2.31
C ALA A 40 4.00 -5.69 1.47
N GLY A 41 5.18 -5.65 0.82
CA GLY A 41 5.61 -6.72 -0.07
C GLY A 41 4.61 -6.92 -1.21
N SER A 42 4.21 -8.16 -1.49
CA SER A 42 3.24 -8.50 -2.54
C SER A 42 1.78 -8.21 -2.16
N ALA A 43 1.49 -7.84 -0.90
CA ALA A 43 0.12 -7.57 -0.45
C ALA A 43 -0.55 -6.38 -1.15
N HIS A 44 0.22 -5.53 -1.82
CA HIS A 44 -0.30 -4.42 -2.63
C HIS A 44 -1.24 -4.90 -3.76
N THR A 45 -1.17 -6.16 -4.18
CA THR A 45 -2.09 -6.73 -5.18
C THR A 45 -3.53 -6.86 -4.67
N PHE A 46 -3.73 -6.87 -3.35
CA PHE A 46 -5.07 -6.81 -2.74
C PHE A 46 -5.64 -5.39 -2.63
N MET A 47 -4.90 -4.35 -3.01
CA MET A 47 -5.37 -2.96 -2.91
C MET A 47 -6.71 -2.76 -3.61
N GLY A 48 -6.96 -3.46 -4.72
CA GLY A 48 -8.23 -3.42 -5.45
C GLY A 48 -9.44 -3.92 -4.66
N LEU A 49 -9.27 -4.65 -3.55
CA LEU A 49 -10.37 -5.05 -2.66
C LEU A 49 -10.99 -3.86 -1.93
N PHE A 50 -10.22 -2.78 -1.74
CA PHE A 50 -10.67 -1.59 -1.05
C PHE A 50 -11.41 -0.60 -1.96
N ILE A 51 -11.52 -0.87 -3.26
CA ILE A 51 -12.36 -0.07 -4.17
C ILE A 51 -13.84 -0.30 -3.81
N ILE A 52 -14.53 0.78 -3.48
CA ILE A 52 -15.96 0.80 -3.19
C ILE A 52 -16.74 0.70 -4.50
N THR A 53 -17.66 -0.27 -4.56
CA THR A 53 -18.63 -0.40 -5.66
C THR A 53 -20.03 -0.63 -5.08
N PRO A 54 -21.10 -0.50 -5.88
CA PRO A 54 -22.46 -0.78 -5.41
C PRO A 54 -22.67 -2.19 -4.86
N THR A 55 -21.84 -3.15 -5.28
CA THR A 55 -21.93 -4.56 -4.86
C THR A 55 -20.84 -4.98 -3.87
N ARG A 56 -19.86 -4.11 -3.58
CA ARG A 56 -18.73 -4.42 -2.69
C ARG A 56 -18.31 -3.20 -1.90
N GLN A 57 -18.59 -3.25 -0.60
CA GLN A 57 -18.23 -2.21 0.37
C GLN A 57 -17.44 -2.85 1.53
N LEU A 58 -16.18 -3.17 1.29
CA LEU A 58 -15.30 -3.74 2.32
C LEU A 58 -14.63 -2.61 3.11
N CYS A 59 -14.48 -2.80 4.43
CA CYS A 59 -13.91 -1.80 5.35
C CYS A 59 -14.55 -0.41 5.13
N PRO A 60 -15.85 -0.23 5.40
CA PRO A 60 -16.53 1.04 5.18
C PRO A 60 -15.96 2.18 6.05
N LEU A 61 -15.24 1.85 7.12
CA LEU A 61 -14.61 2.82 8.02
C LEU A 61 -13.12 3.07 7.75
N LEU A 62 -12.59 2.61 6.60
CA LEU A 62 -11.16 2.78 6.29
C LEU A 62 -10.81 4.27 6.09
N GLU A 63 -10.03 4.80 7.01
CA GLU A 63 -9.53 6.18 7.09
C GLU A 63 -8.07 6.25 6.60
N ASP A 64 -7.26 5.23 6.94
CA ASP A 64 -5.82 5.20 6.66
C ASP A 64 -5.44 4.05 5.73
N LEU A 65 -4.74 4.37 4.64
CA LEU A 65 -4.13 3.37 3.76
C LEU A 65 -2.62 3.55 3.68
N HIS A 66 -1.89 2.56 4.19
CA HIS A 66 -0.43 2.53 4.15
C HIS A 66 0.03 1.56 3.05
N ILE A 67 0.76 2.07 2.08
CA ILE A 67 1.48 1.29 1.08
C ILE A 67 2.93 1.19 1.56
N GLY A 68 3.28 0.01 2.07
CA GLY A 68 4.62 -0.34 2.52
C GLY A 68 5.64 -0.38 1.36
N PRO A 69 6.91 -0.65 1.67
CA PRO A 69 7.95 -0.83 0.65
C PRO A 69 7.53 -1.91 -0.34
N CYS A 70 7.37 -1.51 -1.60
CA CYS A 70 7.18 -2.45 -2.71
C CYS A 70 7.93 -1.94 -3.94
N PRO A 71 8.52 -2.86 -4.73
CA PRO A 71 9.27 -2.48 -5.93
C PRO A 71 8.36 -1.87 -7.00
N SER A 72 7.08 -2.25 -7.00
CA SER A 72 6.05 -1.71 -7.87
C SER A 72 4.68 -1.92 -7.23
N PHE A 73 3.81 -0.93 -7.35
CA PHE A 73 2.37 -1.09 -7.14
C PHE A 73 1.60 -0.44 -8.29
N ASP A 74 0.36 -0.87 -8.48
CA ASP A 74 -0.49 -0.30 -9.52
C ASP A 74 -1.06 1.07 -9.09
N LYS A 75 -0.50 2.13 -9.66
CA LYS A 75 -0.93 3.51 -9.39
C LYS A 75 -2.35 3.79 -9.85
N ALA A 76 -2.82 3.12 -10.91
CA ALA A 76 -4.18 3.30 -11.39
C ALA A 76 -5.17 2.74 -10.37
N VAL A 77 -4.87 1.56 -9.79
CA VAL A 77 -5.67 0.96 -8.72
C VAL A 77 -5.66 1.85 -7.47
N LEU A 78 -4.52 2.43 -7.08
CA LEU A 78 -4.47 3.36 -5.94
C LEU A 78 -5.38 4.57 -6.17
N LEU A 79 -5.30 5.19 -7.36
CA LEU A 79 -6.16 6.31 -7.72
C LEU A 79 -7.65 5.93 -7.70
N GLU A 80 -7.99 4.72 -8.16
CA GLU A 80 -9.37 4.22 -8.13
C GLU A 80 -9.86 3.99 -6.69
N VAL A 81 -9.02 3.44 -5.80
CA VAL A 81 -9.33 3.30 -4.36
C VAL A 81 -9.64 4.66 -3.77
N VAL A 82 -8.73 5.64 -3.95
CA VAL A 82 -8.90 7.00 -3.43
C VAL A 82 -10.16 7.64 -4.00
N ALA A 83 -10.39 7.57 -5.31
CA ALA A 83 -11.56 8.18 -5.93
C ALA A 83 -12.88 7.54 -5.44
N SER A 84 -12.90 6.22 -5.26
CA SER A 84 -14.09 5.52 -4.76
C SER A 84 -14.43 5.83 -3.29
N ARG A 85 -13.45 6.29 -2.51
CA ARG A 85 -13.59 6.56 -1.07
C ARG A 85 -13.64 8.04 -0.72
N ALA A 86 -13.02 8.92 -1.49
CA ALA A 86 -13.05 10.37 -1.27
C ALA A 86 -14.41 11.02 -1.62
N GLY A 87 -15.47 10.24 -1.84
CA GLY A 87 -16.80 10.73 -2.18
C GLY A 87 -16.94 11.32 -3.59
N LEU A 88 -15.95 11.11 -4.48
CA LEU A 88 -16.00 11.60 -5.87
C LEU A 88 -16.96 10.80 -6.73
N MET A 89 -17.17 9.53 -6.42
CA MET A 89 -18.24 8.75 -7.03
C MET A 89 -19.52 9.09 -6.29
N GLU A 90 -20.47 9.74 -6.99
CA GLU A 90 -21.80 10.08 -6.46
C GLU A 90 -22.49 8.82 -5.90
N ALA A 91 -22.26 8.54 -4.63
CA ALA A 91 -22.78 7.37 -3.96
C ALA A 91 -24.25 7.64 -3.65
N SER A 92 -25.11 7.09 -4.50
CA SER A 92 -26.52 6.92 -4.18
C SER A 92 -26.67 6.19 -2.84
N SER A 93 -27.10 6.94 -1.82
CA SER A 93 -27.71 6.43 -0.57
C SER A 93 -26.88 5.57 0.41
N SER A 94 -25.56 5.46 0.28
CA SER A 94 -24.74 4.70 1.24
C SER A 94 -24.30 5.59 2.41
N GLN A 95 -25.11 5.65 3.47
CA GLN A 95 -24.96 6.61 4.58
C GLN A 95 -23.80 6.32 5.56
N ASP A 96 -23.07 5.22 5.40
CA ASP A 96 -22.13 4.72 6.43
C ASP A 96 -20.68 4.51 5.94
N ILE A 97 -20.30 5.04 4.76
CA ILE A 97 -18.92 4.97 4.28
C ILE A 97 -18.16 6.21 4.75
N ILE A 98 -17.10 5.99 5.53
CA ILE A 98 -16.17 7.05 5.93
C ILE A 98 -15.20 7.31 4.77
N PRO A 99 -14.96 8.59 4.42
CA PRO A 99 -13.96 8.91 3.42
C PRO A 99 -12.57 8.46 3.85
N LEU A 100 -11.78 8.01 2.88
CA LEU A 100 -10.35 7.81 3.11
C LEU A 100 -9.71 9.19 3.32
N GLU A 101 -8.98 9.37 4.42
CA GLU A 101 -8.39 10.65 4.80
C GLU A 101 -6.90 10.68 4.49
N ASP A 102 -6.18 9.62 4.85
CA ASP A 102 -4.73 9.58 4.79
C ASP A 102 -4.22 8.43 3.92
N VAL A 103 -3.26 8.74 3.04
CA VAL A 103 -2.51 7.76 2.26
C VAL A 103 -1.03 7.90 2.56
N PHE A 104 -0.44 6.84 3.09
CA PHE A 104 0.98 6.80 3.43
C PHE A 104 1.74 5.95 2.42
N LEU A 105 2.72 6.55 1.73
CA LEU A 105 3.61 5.85 0.80
C LEU A 105 4.98 5.67 1.42
N HIS A 106 5.34 4.44 1.77
CA HIS A 106 6.61 4.10 2.41
C HIS A 106 7.59 3.59 1.36
N GLN A 107 8.69 4.31 1.14
CA GLN A 107 9.77 3.87 0.25
C GLN A 107 9.29 3.46 -1.16
N CYS A 108 8.38 4.23 -1.76
CA CYS A 108 7.85 3.94 -3.09
C CYS A 108 8.60 4.75 -4.17
N PRO A 109 9.60 4.17 -4.87
CA PRO A 109 10.45 4.93 -5.80
C PRO A 109 9.74 5.35 -7.11
N LEU A 110 8.55 4.81 -7.39
CA LEU A 110 7.92 4.92 -8.71
C LEU A 110 6.80 5.95 -8.80
N THR A 111 6.42 6.65 -7.73
CA THR A 111 5.35 7.67 -7.85
C THR A 111 5.83 8.88 -8.62
N CYS A 112 5.25 9.12 -9.81
CA CYS A 112 5.56 10.33 -10.56
C CYS A 112 4.84 11.53 -9.94
N LYS A 113 5.41 12.73 -10.13
CA LYS A 113 4.87 13.98 -9.58
C LYS A 113 3.39 14.20 -9.93
N ALA A 114 2.96 13.78 -11.12
CA ALA A 114 1.57 13.89 -11.54
C ALA A 114 0.61 13.04 -10.67
N THR A 115 0.99 11.81 -10.33
CA THR A 115 0.19 10.94 -9.43
C THR A 115 0.17 11.51 -8.02
N ILE A 116 1.30 11.99 -7.50
CA ILE A 116 1.39 12.63 -6.18
C ILE A 116 0.47 13.84 -6.11
N SER A 117 0.57 14.76 -7.07
CA SER A 117 -0.27 15.95 -7.11
C SER A 117 -1.75 15.62 -7.24
N LEU A 118 -2.12 14.54 -7.93
CA LEU A 118 -3.51 14.12 -8.04
C LEU A 118 -4.04 13.52 -6.73
N LEU A 119 -3.27 12.64 -6.08
CA LEU A 119 -3.66 12.06 -4.78
C LEU A 119 -3.84 13.16 -3.72
N ASP A 120 -2.92 14.13 -3.69
CA ASP A 120 -2.93 15.26 -2.75
C ASP A 120 -4.17 16.18 -2.90
N THR A 121 -4.91 16.09 -4.02
CA THR A 121 -6.19 16.80 -4.16
C THR A 121 -7.36 16.13 -3.45
N PHE A 122 -7.22 14.86 -3.05
CA PHE A 122 -8.31 14.05 -2.51
C PHE A 122 -8.07 13.57 -1.09
N VAL A 123 -6.81 13.35 -0.73
CA VAL A 123 -6.39 12.78 0.55
C VAL A 123 -5.13 13.50 1.04
N ASN A 124 -4.89 13.43 2.34
CA ASN A 124 -3.61 13.82 2.92
C ASN A 124 -2.56 12.77 2.52
N LEU A 125 -1.68 13.14 1.59
CA LEU A 125 -0.63 12.24 1.12
C LEU A 125 0.65 12.42 1.93
N VAL A 126 1.08 11.38 2.62
CA VAL A 126 2.33 11.36 3.39
C VAL A 126 3.34 10.43 2.73
N ILE A 127 4.44 11.00 2.24
CA ILE A 127 5.54 10.22 1.65
C ILE A 127 6.62 10.03 2.70
N ILE A 128 6.88 8.77 3.06
CA ILE A 128 7.88 8.38 4.04
C ILE A 128 9.09 7.83 3.28
N GLU A 129 10.08 8.70 3.09
CA GLU A 129 11.36 8.33 2.51
C GLU A 129 12.19 7.57 3.56
N GLY A 130 12.52 6.32 3.26
CA GLY A 130 13.46 5.55 4.07
C GLY A 130 14.86 6.10 3.86
N GLN A 131 15.60 6.33 4.95
CA GLN A 131 17.03 6.53 4.82
C GLN A 131 17.64 5.24 4.27
N ILE A 132 18.09 5.30 3.00
CA ILE A 132 19.02 4.32 2.46
C ILE A 132 20.22 4.38 3.41
N ALA A 133 20.44 3.35 4.21
CA ALA A 133 21.65 3.26 5.02
C ALA A 133 22.84 3.49 4.08
N PRO A 134 23.77 4.42 4.37
CA PRO A 134 24.93 4.61 3.53
C PRO A 134 25.65 3.27 3.42
N ASP A 135 25.78 2.81 2.18
CA ASP A 135 26.53 1.64 1.80
C ASP A 135 27.97 1.84 2.29
N ASN A 136 28.28 1.32 3.48
CA ASN A 136 29.64 1.19 3.97
C ASN A 136 30.30 0.02 3.22
N SER A 137 30.41 0.13 1.90
CA SER A 137 31.36 -0.65 1.13
C SER A 137 32.74 -0.10 1.45
N ASN A 138 33.39 -0.74 2.43
CA ASN A 138 34.82 -0.61 2.62
C ASN A 138 35.52 -1.00 1.32
N ASP A 139 36.13 -0.01 0.66
CA ASP A 139 37.22 -0.18 -0.29
C ASP A 139 38.32 -1.03 0.39
N PHE A 140 38.34 -2.32 0.09
CA PHE A 140 39.52 -3.15 0.30
C PHE A 140 40.33 -3.14 -1.00
N GLU A 141 41.14 -2.10 -1.15
CA GLU A 141 42.37 -2.14 -1.95
C GLU A 141 43.26 -3.27 -1.39
N LEU A 142 43.26 -4.43 -2.06
CA LEU A 142 44.35 -5.39 -1.94
C LEU A 142 45.26 -5.21 -3.14
N ASP A 143 46.16 -4.24 -3.00
CA ASP A 143 47.42 -4.22 -3.74
C ASP A 143 48.19 -5.51 -3.42
N SER A 144 48.47 -6.30 -4.45
CA SER A 144 49.42 -7.40 -4.37
C SER A 144 50.34 -7.32 -5.58
N GLU A 145 51.16 -6.28 -5.59
CA GLU A 145 52.47 -6.31 -6.22
C GLU A 145 53.32 -7.38 -5.51
N HIS A 146 53.67 -8.46 -6.21
CA HIS A 146 54.90 -9.21 -5.94
C HIS A 146 55.54 -9.61 -7.28
N GLY A 147 56.44 -8.75 -7.77
CA GLY A 147 57.70 -9.24 -8.35
C GLY A 147 58.51 -9.94 -7.24
N SER A 148 59.42 -10.87 -7.48
CA SER A 148 60.43 -10.90 -8.55
C SER A 148 61.11 -12.29 -8.56
N PRO A 149 61.97 -12.57 -9.57
CA PRO A 149 62.65 -13.86 -9.79
C PRO A 149 63.89 -14.01 -8.89
N PRO A 150 64.47 -15.23 -8.81
CA PRO A 150 65.57 -15.62 -9.72
C PRO A 150 65.44 -17.02 -10.32
#